data_AF-A0A1F7RT90-F1
#
_entry.id   AF-A0A1F7RT90-F1
#
_cell.length_a   1.000
_cell.length_b   1.000
_cell.length_c   1.000
_cell.angle_alpha   90.00
_cell.angle_beta   90.00
_cell.angle_gamma   90.00
#
_symmetry.space_group_name_H-M   'P 1'
#
loop_
_entity.id
_entity.type
_entity.pdbx_description
1 polymer ?
#
loop_
_entity_poly.entity_id
_entity_poly.type
_entity_poly.pdbx_seq_one_letter_code
_entity_poly.pdbx_strand_id
1 'polypeptide(L)'
;MKQIIPVTVFCFSIILLSINGLPKTHDTCLVLYIFDGDTIQVQIDDAKETVRLIGIDAPEIKHENKSGQFFGEESLKYAKTLLQAKTIRLERDSLCADRDIYGRLLRYVYIGDILFNAKIIEDGYAYAYCTFPFEKKAKFLELEKEARRINRGLWAAVTEGINQKNQNQVNSQNSSITSTTDSSCKPEFVASKKSRVFHHRDCELVKSISQRNLLFFNSYEEATHSGRRPCKVCRGTKEGAIASKNATKTPK
;
A
#
# COMPACT_ATOMS: atom_id res chain seq x y z
N MET A 1 3.48 67.37 -65.30
CA MET A 1 3.83 66.95 -63.92
C MET A 1 2.73 66.05 -63.41
N LYS A 2 2.94 64.73 -63.37
CA LYS A 2 2.00 63.76 -62.79
C LYS A 2 2.75 62.98 -61.71
N GLN A 3 2.24 63.05 -60.48
CA GLN A 3 2.82 62.46 -59.27
C GLN A 3 2.81 60.94 -59.35
N ILE A 4 3.92 60.32 -58.95
CA ILE A 4 4.07 58.88 -58.76
C ILE A 4 3.73 58.59 -57.29
N ILE A 5 2.74 57.72 -57.05
CA ILE A 5 2.39 57.24 -55.70
C ILE A 5 3.21 55.96 -55.45
N PRO A 6 3.98 55.85 -54.34
CA PRO A 6 4.72 54.63 -54.05
C PRO A 6 3.78 53.57 -53.47
N VAL A 7 3.71 52.41 -54.11
CA VAL A 7 3.04 51.22 -53.55
C VAL A 7 4.03 50.55 -52.60
N THR A 8 3.88 50.81 -51.30
CA THR A 8 4.61 50.10 -50.25
C THR A 8 4.04 48.69 -50.10
N VAL A 9 4.79 47.69 -50.57
CA VAL A 9 4.53 46.27 -50.34
C VAL A 9 4.84 45.96 -48.87
N PHE A 10 3.80 45.83 -48.04
CA PHE A 10 3.93 45.29 -46.69
C PHE A 10 4.13 43.77 -46.79
N CYS A 11 5.38 43.31 -46.71
CA CYS A 11 5.67 41.91 -46.46
C CYS A 11 5.17 41.55 -45.05
N PHE A 12 3.98 40.96 -44.97
CA PHE A 12 3.50 40.27 -43.78
C PHE A 12 4.42 39.08 -43.53
N SER A 13 5.47 39.29 -42.73
CA SER A 13 6.26 38.20 -42.16
C SER A 13 5.33 37.38 -41.28
N ILE A 14 4.94 36.20 -41.76
CA ILE A 14 4.25 35.20 -40.95
C ILE A 14 5.24 34.77 -39.88
N ILE A 15 5.16 35.43 -38.72
CA ILE A 15 5.84 35.00 -37.51
C ILE A 15 5.19 33.67 -37.13
N LEU A 16 5.81 32.57 -37.54
CA LEU A 16 5.60 31.25 -36.96
C LEU A 16 5.98 31.36 -35.48
N LEU A 17 5.01 31.75 -34.65
CA LEU A 17 5.08 31.54 -33.22
C LEU A 17 5.24 30.04 -33.01
N SER A 18 6.48 29.62 -32.75
CA SER A 18 6.77 28.34 -32.15
C SER A 18 5.91 28.24 -30.89
N ILE A 19 4.83 27.48 -30.99
CA ILE A 19 4.06 26.97 -29.87
C ILE A 19 5.00 26.04 -29.11
N ASN A 20 5.83 26.63 -28.25
CA ASN A 20 6.54 25.91 -27.22
C ASN A 20 5.47 25.18 -26.41
N GLY A 21 5.49 23.85 -26.49
CA GLY A 21 4.50 22.99 -25.86
C GLY A 21 4.36 23.35 -24.39
N LEU A 22 3.15 23.73 -23.99
CA LEU A 22 2.79 23.80 -22.57
C LEU A 22 3.19 22.47 -21.92
N PRO A 23 3.83 22.47 -20.74
CA PRO A 23 4.10 21.24 -20.03
C PRO A 23 2.76 20.52 -19.83
N LYS A 24 2.61 19.33 -20.41
CA LYS A 24 1.47 18.48 -20.12
C LYS A 24 1.56 18.09 -18.64
N THR A 25 0.84 18.80 -17.78
CA THR A 25 0.56 18.29 -16.45
C THR A 25 -0.50 17.21 -16.67
N HIS A 26 -0.08 15.95 -16.57
CA HIS A 26 -1.02 14.85 -16.58
C HIS A 26 -1.74 14.83 -15.23
N ASP A 27 -2.77 15.66 -15.13
CA ASP A 27 -3.59 15.75 -13.91
C ASP A 27 -4.31 14.43 -13.64
N THR A 28 -4.41 13.55 -14.64
CA THR A 28 -5.04 12.23 -14.53
C THR A 28 -4.37 11.16 -15.37
N CYS A 29 -4.58 9.89 -15.00
CA CYS A 29 -4.09 8.68 -15.68
C CYS A 29 -5.16 7.58 -15.69
N LEU A 30 -5.08 6.66 -16.66
CA LEU A 30 -5.99 5.51 -16.77
C LEU A 30 -5.50 4.33 -15.93
N VAL A 31 -6.39 3.70 -15.15
CA VAL A 31 -6.11 2.43 -14.49
C VAL A 31 -6.21 1.27 -15.50
N LEU A 32 -5.09 0.56 -15.69
CA LEU A 32 -4.98 -0.57 -16.60
C LEU A 32 -5.26 -1.90 -15.91
N TYR A 33 -4.72 -2.06 -14.70
CA TYR A 33 -4.78 -3.32 -13.96
C TYR A 33 -4.77 -3.08 -12.44
N ILE A 34 -5.38 -4.01 -11.70
CA ILE A 34 -5.46 -3.97 -10.24
C ILE A 34 -4.97 -5.33 -9.75
N PHE A 35 -3.81 -5.33 -9.07
CA PHE A 35 -3.17 -6.55 -8.59
C PHE A 35 -3.86 -7.07 -7.33
N ASP A 36 -4.12 -6.17 -6.39
CA ASP A 36 -4.78 -6.40 -5.10
C ASP A 36 -5.48 -5.09 -4.66
N GLY A 37 -5.89 -4.99 -3.39
CA GLY A 37 -6.57 -3.80 -2.88
C GLY A 37 -5.69 -2.56 -2.73
N ASP A 38 -4.37 -2.67 -2.88
CA ASP A 38 -3.42 -1.58 -2.61
C ASP A 38 -2.30 -1.37 -3.64
N THR A 39 -2.32 -2.15 -4.72
CA THR A 39 -1.36 -2.07 -5.81
C THR A 39 -2.09 -2.07 -7.16
N ILE A 40 -1.85 -1.04 -7.97
CA ILE A 40 -2.45 -0.85 -9.29
C ILE A 40 -1.39 -0.61 -10.37
N GLN A 41 -1.75 -0.86 -11.63
CA GLN A 41 -0.99 -0.42 -12.80
C GLN A 41 -1.79 0.66 -13.53
N VAL A 42 -1.12 1.74 -13.91
CA VAL A 42 -1.69 2.88 -14.62
C VAL A 42 -0.91 3.19 -15.88
N GLN A 43 -1.56 3.89 -16.81
CA GLN A 43 -0.93 4.51 -17.97
C GLN A 43 -0.58 5.97 -17.66
N ILE A 44 0.71 6.28 -17.55
CA ILE A 44 1.22 7.65 -17.45
C ILE A 44 2.02 7.91 -18.72
N ASP A 45 1.58 8.89 -19.51
CA ASP A 45 2.11 9.17 -20.84
C ASP A 45 2.07 7.90 -21.71
N ASP A 46 3.19 7.50 -22.29
CA ASP A 46 3.35 6.28 -23.08
C ASP A 46 3.87 5.09 -22.25
N ALA A 47 4.00 5.24 -20.92
CA ALA A 47 4.54 4.23 -20.02
C ALA A 47 3.49 3.61 -19.09
N LYS A 48 3.70 2.32 -18.78
CA LYS A 48 2.97 1.62 -17.73
C LYS A 48 3.72 1.76 -16.41
N GLU A 49 3.04 2.27 -15.39
CA GLU A 49 3.62 2.49 -14.07
C GLU A 49 2.85 1.69 -13.02
N THR A 50 3.58 1.03 -12.12
CA THR A 50 2.99 0.35 -10.97
C THR A 50 2.97 1.30 -9.78
N VAL A 51 1.82 1.42 -9.13
CA VAL A 51 1.57 2.33 -8.02
C VAL A 51 1.24 1.52 -6.77
N ARG A 52 1.98 1.75 -5.69
CA ARG A 52 1.66 1.28 -4.33
C ARG A 52 0.93 2.39 -3.60
N LEU A 53 -0.27 2.11 -3.15
CA LEU A 53 -1.13 3.08 -2.49
C LEU A 53 -0.58 3.42 -1.10
N ILE A 54 -0.36 4.71 -0.85
CA ILE A 54 0.19 5.19 0.42
C ILE A 54 -0.78 4.92 1.56
N GLY A 55 -0.25 4.40 2.67
CA GLY A 55 -0.94 4.36 3.97
C GLY A 55 -1.97 3.25 4.12
N ILE A 56 -2.10 2.34 3.16
CA ILE A 56 -3.06 1.22 3.24
C ILE A 56 -2.36 -0.12 3.05
N ASP A 57 -2.88 -1.17 3.68
CA ASP A 57 -2.47 -2.57 3.47
C ASP A 57 -3.71 -3.41 3.20
N ALA A 58 -3.84 -3.95 2.00
CA ALA A 58 -4.95 -4.81 1.63
C ALA A 58 -4.59 -6.28 1.86
N PRO A 59 -5.55 -7.14 2.26
CA PRO A 59 -5.26 -8.56 2.36
C PRO A 59 -4.83 -9.13 0.99
N GLU A 60 -3.75 -9.88 0.99
CA GLU A 60 -3.14 -10.44 -0.22
C GLU A 60 -4.06 -11.47 -0.89
N ILE A 61 -4.11 -11.49 -2.22
CA ILE A 61 -4.86 -12.50 -2.97
C ILE A 61 -4.06 -13.79 -3.14
N LYS A 62 -4.75 -14.85 -3.59
CA LYS A 62 -4.09 -16.10 -3.91
C LYS A 62 -3.32 -15.98 -5.23
N HIS A 63 -2.05 -16.38 -5.20
CA HIS A 63 -1.24 -16.58 -6.39
C HIS A 63 -0.80 -18.04 -6.51
N GLU A 64 -0.31 -18.46 -7.67
CA GLU A 64 0.09 -19.87 -7.94
C GLU A 64 1.01 -20.45 -6.85
N ASN A 65 1.90 -19.60 -6.29
CA ASN A 65 2.90 -19.99 -5.30
C ASN A 65 2.66 -19.41 -3.90
N LYS A 66 1.53 -18.72 -3.66
CA LYS A 66 1.26 -18.04 -2.38
C LYS A 66 -0.22 -18.16 -2.01
N SER A 67 -0.48 -18.64 -0.80
CA SER A 67 -1.83 -18.66 -0.24
C SER A 67 -2.34 -17.23 -0.08
N GLY A 68 -3.58 -16.99 -0.50
CA GLY A 68 -4.27 -15.74 -0.23
C GLY A 68 -4.53 -15.57 1.26
N GLN A 69 -4.63 -14.32 1.69
CA GLN A 69 -5.06 -13.95 3.03
C GLN A 69 -6.59 -13.92 3.09
N PHE A 70 -7.12 -14.07 4.30
CA PHE A 70 -8.54 -13.89 4.56
C PHE A 70 -8.98 -12.51 4.06
N PHE A 71 -10.10 -12.46 3.33
CA PHE A 71 -10.69 -11.24 2.78
C PHE A 71 -9.93 -10.60 1.58
N GLY A 72 -8.93 -11.28 1.02
CA GLY A 72 -8.15 -10.75 -0.11
C GLY A 72 -8.93 -10.63 -1.41
N GLU A 73 -9.71 -11.65 -1.77
CA GLU A 73 -10.53 -11.64 -3.00
C GLU A 73 -11.63 -10.57 -2.92
N GLU A 74 -12.21 -10.38 -1.74
CA GLU A 74 -13.21 -9.36 -1.44
C GLU A 74 -12.60 -7.94 -1.56
N SER A 75 -11.40 -7.75 -1.03
CA SER A 75 -10.65 -6.48 -1.16
C SER A 75 -10.34 -6.15 -2.62
N LEU A 76 -9.83 -7.12 -3.39
CA LEU A 76 -9.59 -6.96 -4.82
C LEU A 76 -10.87 -6.63 -5.59
N LYS A 77 -11.97 -7.32 -5.31
CA LYS A 77 -13.26 -7.07 -5.95
C LYS A 77 -13.78 -5.67 -5.65
N TYR A 78 -13.63 -5.21 -4.41
CA TYR A 78 -13.99 -3.86 -4.01
C TYR A 78 -13.16 -2.82 -4.77
N ALA A 79 -11.84 -2.99 -4.82
CA ALA A 79 -10.94 -2.12 -5.56
C ALA A 79 -11.30 -2.08 -7.06
N LYS A 80 -11.54 -3.24 -7.69
CA LYS A 80 -11.99 -3.33 -9.09
C LYS A 80 -13.29 -2.58 -9.35
N THR A 81 -14.25 -2.67 -8.43
CA THR A 81 -15.54 -1.97 -8.59
C THR A 81 -15.37 -0.46 -8.65
N LEU A 82 -14.39 0.09 -7.91
CA LEU A 82 -14.18 1.53 -7.85
C LEU A 82 -13.14 2.06 -8.85
N LEU A 83 -12.13 1.26 -9.21
CA LEU A 83 -10.97 1.73 -9.98
C LEU A 83 -10.86 1.15 -11.39
N GLN A 84 -11.48 0.00 -11.69
CA GLN A 84 -11.28 -0.66 -12.99
C GLN A 84 -11.72 0.25 -14.14
N ALA A 85 -10.81 0.46 -15.10
CA ALA A 85 -11.03 1.32 -16.27
C ALA A 85 -11.46 2.76 -15.92
N LYS A 86 -11.10 3.26 -14.73
CA LYS A 86 -11.32 4.65 -14.35
C LYS A 86 -10.10 5.51 -14.68
N THR A 87 -10.39 6.76 -15.02
CA THR A 87 -9.41 7.85 -15.00
C THR A 87 -9.30 8.37 -13.58
N ILE A 88 -8.10 8.38 -13.04
CA ILE A 88 -7.80 8.78 -11.65
C ILE A 88 -6.75 9.88 -11.62
N ARG A 89 -6.68 10.61 -10.52
CA ARG A 89 -5.57 11.52 -10.23
C ARG A 89 -4.63 10.87 -9.22
N LEU A 90 -3.33 10.97 -9.48
CA LEU A 90 -2.28 10.52 -8.56
C LEU A 90 -1.68 11.72 -7.84
N GLU A 91 -1.55 11.63 -6.53
CA GLU A 91 -0.94 12.67 -5.71
C GLU A 91 0.22 12.08 -4.92
N ARG A 92 1.35 12.78 -4.95
CA ARG A 92 2.53 12.44 -4.17
C ARG A 92 2.39 13.02 -2.75
N ASP A 93 2.81 12.24 -1.76
CA ASP A 93 2.95 12.72 -0.38
C ASP A 93 4.35 13.33 -0.17
N SER A 94 4.42 14.47 0.51
CA SER A 94 5.69 15.20 0.72
C SER A 94 6.64 14.53 1.73
N LEU A 95 6.11 13.68 2.61
CA LEU A 95 6.86 12.96 3.64
C LEU A 95 7.39 11.61 3.14
N CYS A 96 6.87 11.13 2.01
CA CYS A 96 7.27 9.87 1.39
C CYS A 96 8.35 10.05 0.30
N ALA A 97 9.12 8.99 0.08
CA ALA A 97 9.90 8.84 -1.14
C ALA A 97 8.96 8.77 -2.36
N ASP A 98 9.47 9.10 -3.54
CA ASP A 98 8.68 9.02 -4.76
C ASP A 98 8.33 7.58 -5.14
N ARG A 99 9.27 6.66 -4.90
CA ARG A 99 9.17 5.23 -5.17
C ARG A 99 9.62 4.40 -3.98
N ASP A 100 9.09 3.18 -3.90
CA ASP A 100 9.56 2.17 -2.95
C ASP A 100 10.80 1.40 -3.45
N ILE A 101 11.27 0.43 -2.66
CA ILE A 101 12.45 -0.38 -2.99
C ILE A 101 12.25 -1.31 -4.19
N TYR A 102 11.00 -1.53 -4.61
CA TYR A 102 10.63 -2.35 -5.77
C TYR A 102 10.41 -1.49 -7.01
N GLY A 103 10.64 -0.17 -6.91
CA GLY A 103 10.47 0.77 -8.01
C GLY A 103 9.02 1.19 -8.25
N ARG A 104 8.07 0.83 -7.38
CA ARG A 104 6.67 1.25 -7.53
C ARG A 104 6.52 2.71 -7.09
N LEU A 105 5.71 3.48 -7.81
CA LEU A 105 5.32 4.83 -7.40
C LEU A 105 4.53 4.79 -6.10
N LEU A 106 4.85 5.68 -5.16
CA LEU A 106 4.07 5.86 -3.94
C LEU A 106 3.09 7.03 -4.14
N ARG A 107 1.78 6.73 -4.19
CA ARG A 107 0.75 7.75 -4.46
C ARG A 107 -0.50 7.58 -3.62
N TYR A 108 -1.17 8.70 -3.37
CA TYR A 108 -2.60 8.76 -3.12
C TYR A 108 -3.36 8.67 -4.45
N VAL A 109 -4.47 7.94 -4.44
CA VAL A 109 -5.33 7.72 -5.61
C VAL A 109 -6.66 8.43 -5.40
N TYR A 110 -6.99 9.33 -6.33
CA TYR A 110 -8.24 10.10 -6.32
C TYR A 110 -9.14 9.73 -7.49
N ILE A 111 -10.41 9.43 -7.19
CA ILE A 111 -11.49 9.24 -8.16
C ILE A 111 -12.38 10.48 -8.07
N GLY A 112 -12.15 11.46 -8.95
CA GLY A 112 -12.66 12.81 -8.73
C GLY A 112 -12.13 13.36 -7.40
N ASP A 113 -13.03 13.71 -6.48
CA ASP A 113 -12.68 14.21 -5.14
C ASP A 113 -12.55 13.10 -4.08
N ILE A 114 -12.86 11.86 -4.43
CA ILE A 114 -12.83 10.73 -3.49
C ILE A 114 -11.40 10.19 -3.39
N LEU A 115 -10.79 10.31 -2.21
CA LEU A 115 -9.53 9.63 -1.89
C LEU A 115 -9.78 8.14 -1.67
N PHE A 116 -9.44 7.32 -2.67
CA PHE A 116 -9.66 5.87 -2.61
C PHE A 116 -8.93 5.21 -1.43
N ASN A 117 -7.70 5.63 -1.12
CA ASN A 117 -6.93 5.12 0.02
C ASN A 117 -7.70 5.24 1.34
N ALA A 118 -8.38 6.38 1.56
CA ALA A 118 -9.22 6.57 2.73
C ALA A 118 -10.49 5.71 2.65
N LYS A 119 -11.09 5.66 1.46
CA LYS A 119 -12.37 5.00 1.22
C LYS A 119 -12.32 3.49 1.47
N ILE A 120 -11.26 2.82 1.00
CA ILE A 120 -11.09 1.38 1.19
C ILE A 120 -10.89 1.00 2.67
N ILE A 121 -10.24 1.87 3.47
CA ILE A 121 -10.14 1.69 4.92
C ILE A 121 -11.52 1.93 5.58
N GLU A 122 -12.18 3.03 5.24
CA GLU A 122 -13.50 3.41 5.77
C GLU A 122 -14.54 2.29 5.60
N ASP A 123 -14.49 1.59 4.46
CA ASP A 123 -15.40 0.51 4.13
C ASP A 123 -14.91 -0.86 4.63
N GLY A 124 -13.76 -0.92 5.29
CA GLY A 124 -13.23 -2.12 5.93
C GLY A 124 -12.65 -3.15 4.97
N TYR A 125 -12.10 -2.73 3.82
CA TYR A 125 -11.47 -3.62 2.84
C TYR A 125 -9.93 -3.55 2.85
N ALA A 126 -9.35 -2.66 3.67
CA ALA A 126 -7.92 -2.58 3.93
C ALA A 126 -7.65 -2.05 5.35
N TYR A 127 -6.43 -2.26 5.83
CA TYR A 127 -5.93 -1.76 7.10
C TYR A 127 -5.18 -0.43 6.90
N ALA A 128 -5.06 0.39 7.94
CA ALA A 128 -4.16 1.55 7.90
C ALA A 128 -2.70 1.10 8.09
N TYR A 129 -1.87 1.31 7.07
CA TYR A 129 -0.46 0.92 7.06
C TYR A 129 0.45 2.07 7.49
N CYS A 130 0.82 2.08 8.77
CA CYS A 130 1.49 3.21 9.42
C CYS A 130 3.02 3.12 9.51
N THR A 131 3.63 2.18 8.77
CA THR A 131 5.05 1.81 8.80
C THR A 131 5.98 2.96 8.37
N PHE A 132 5.49 3.85 7.51
CA PHE A 132 6.23 5.01 6.99
C PHE A 132 5.46 6.31 7.30
N PRO A 133 6.13 7.48 7.38
CA PRO A 133 5.47 8.76 7.59
C PRO A 133 4.71 9.20 6.33
N PHE A 134 3.50 9.71 6.51
CA PHE A 134 2.66 10.32 5.47
C PHE A 134 1.65 11.27 6.12
N GLU A 135 1.20 12.27 5.38
CA GLU A 135 0.41 13.39 5.91
C GLU A 135 -0.94 12.94 6.48
N LYS A 136 -1.61 12.00 5.81
CA LYS A 136 -2.98 11.60 6.13
C LYS A 136 -3.10 10.51 7.21
N LYS A 137 -2.02 10.22 7.95
CA LYS A 137 -1.92 9.10 8.92
C LYS A 137 -3.00 9.11 9.99
N ALA A 138 -3.20 10.25 10.66
CA ALA A 138 -4.20 10.35 11.72
C ALA A 138 -5.62 10.04 11.20
N LYS A 139 -5.95 10.55 10.01
CA LYS A 139 -7.25 10.29 9.37
C LYS A 139 -7.45 8.79 9.08
N PHE A 140 -6.42 8.12 8.57
CA PHE A 140 -6.54 6.70 8.20
C PHE A 140 -6.73 5.81 9.44
N LEU A 141 -6.04 6.11 10.54
CA LEU A 141 -6.23 5.41 11.81
C LEU A 141 -7.65 5.58 12.37
N GLU A 142 -8.21 6.80 12.32
CA GLU A 142 -9.59 7.04 12.76
C GLU A 142 -10.62 6.32 11.89
N LEU A 143 -10.41 6.28 10.57
CA LEU A 143 -11.29 5.54 9.65
C LEU A 143 -11.27 4.04 9.94
N GLU A 144 -10.10 3.46 10.18
CA GLU A 144 -9.98 2.04 10.51
C GLU A 144 -10.67 1.73 11.85
N LYS A 145 -10.44 2.57 12.87
CA LYS A 145 -11.06 2.45 14.19
C LYS A 145 -12.58 2.47 14.08
N GLU A 146 -13.12 3.37 13.27
CA GLU A 146 -14.57 3.44 13.03
C GLU A 146 -15.05 2.19 12.28
N ALA A 147 -14.41 1.80 11.18
CA ALA A 147 -14.79 0.61 10.40
C ALA A 147 -14.84 -0.65 11.27
N ARG A 148 -13.91 -0.80 12.21
CA ARG A 148 -13.92 -1.86 13.24
C ARG A 148 -15.13 -1.78 14.14
N ARG A 149 -15.39 -0.59 14.71
CA ARG A 149 -16.47 -0.35 15.68
C ARG A 149 -17.85 -0.71 15.11
N ILE A 150 -18.07 -0.45 13.82
CA ILE A 150 -19.33 -0.73 13.14
C ILE A 150 -19.28 -1.98 12.25
N ASN A 151 -18.26 -2.83 12.41
CA ASN A 151 -18.14 -4.12 11.73
C ASN A 151 -18.31 -4.03 10.19
N ARG A 152 -17.57 -3.13 9.54
CA ARG A 152 -17.56 -3.05 8.07
C ARG A 152 -16.57 -4.04 7.46
N GLY A 153 -16.92 -4.57 6.29
CA GLY A 153 -16.03 -5.42 5.48
C GLY A 153 -15.38 -6.55 6.29
N LEU A 154 -14.05 -6.54 6.34
CA LEU A 154 -13.24 -7.55 7.01
C LEU A 154 -13.58 -7.71 8.50
N TRP A 155 -14.05 -6.63 9.15
CA TRP A 155 -14.38 -6.63 10.57
C TRP A 155 -15.69 -7.37 10.88
N ALA A 156 -16.68 -7.31 9.98
CA ALA A 156 -17.88 -8.14 10.06
C ALA A 156 -17.54 -9.61 9.88
N ALA A 157 -16.76 -9.93 8.84
CA ALA A 157 -16.46 -11.31 8.48
C ALA A 157 -15.68 -12.05 9.59
N VAL A 158 -14.79 -11.35 10.30
CA VAL A 158 -14.12 -11.90 11.50
C VAL A 158 -15.11 -12.15 12.63
N THR A 159 -16.00 -11.21 12.92
CA THR A 159 -17.00 -11.33 14.00
C THR A 159 -17.97 -12.47 13.74
N GLU A 160 -18.45 -12.63 12.51
CA GLU A 160 -19.29 -13.76 12.09
C GLU A 160 -18.55 -15.11 12.22
N GLY A 161 -17.29 -15.16 11.78
CA GLY A 161 -16.45 -16.36 11.93
C GLY A 161 -16.19 -16.76 13.39
N ILE A 162 -16.05 -15.78 14.29
CA ILE A 162 -15.94 -16.03 15.75
C ILE A 162 -17.27 -16.54 16.30
N ASN A 163 -18.40 -15.92 15.94
CA ASN A 163 -19.72 -16.34 16.42
C ASN A 163 -20.07 -17.76 15.98
N GLN A 164 -19.74 -18.15 14.74
CA GLN A 164 -19.93 -19.51 14.24
C GLN A 164 -19.03 -20.52 14.96
N LYS A 165 -17.78 -20.16 15.26
CA LYS A 165 -16.88 -21.01 16.06
C LYS A 165 -17.35 -21.15 17.50
N ASN A 166 -17.86 -20.09 18.11
CA ASN A 166 -18.40 -20.11 19.47
C ASN A 166 -19.65 -21.00 19.55
N GLN A 167 -20.55 -20.95 18.55
CA GLN A 167 -21.70 -21.85 18.48
C GLN A 167 -21.28 -23.33 18.34
N ASN A 168 -20.20 -23.61 17.60
CA ASN A 168 -19.66 -24.96 17.45
C ASN A 168 -18.84 -25.45 18.66
N GLN A 169 -18.27 -24.54 19.47
CA GLN A 169 -17.50 -24.87 20.68
C GLN A 169 -18.36 -24.99 21.96
N VAL A 170 -19.56 -24.41 21.99
CA VAL A 170 -20.51 -24.64 23.12
C VAL A 170 -20.96 -26.11 23.22
N ASN A 171 -20.76 -26.91 22.16
CA ASN A 171 -20.99 -28.37 22.19
C ASN A 171 -19.76 -29.21 22.59
N SER A 172 -18.62 -28.61 22.96
CA SER A 172 -17.48 -29.37 23.49
C SER A 172 -16.62 -28.50 24.43
N GLN A 173 -16.97 -28.58 25.71
CA GLN A 173 -16.19 -28.28 26.93
C GLN A 173 -15.15 -27.14 26.91
N ASN A 174 -15.46 -26.12 27.74
CA ASN A 174 -14.57 -25.24 28.50
C ASN A 174 -13.05 -25.46 28.31
N SER A 175 -12.38 -24.48 27.70
CA SER A 175 -11.02 -24.08 28.10
C SER A 175 -10.70 -22.67 27.65
N SER A 176 -10.51 -21.82 28.66
CA SER A 176 -9.97 -20.47 28.70
C SER A 176 -9.25 -19.99 27.44
N ILE A 177 -9.82 -19.00 26.75
CA ILE A 177 -9.08 -18.16 25.81
C ILE A 177 -9.16 -16.73 26.31
N THR A 178 -8.08 -16.34 26.98
CA THR A 178 -7.75 -14.96 27.32
C THR A 178 -7.78 -14.13 26.04
N SER A 179 -8.72 -13.18 26.00
CA SER A 179 -8.78 -12.07 25.07
C SER A 179 -7.46 -11.30 25.09
N THR A 180 -6.64 -11.51 24.05
CA THR A 180 -5.47 -10.65 23.82
C THR A 180 -5.94 -9.41 23.08
N THR A 181 -6.03 -8.35 23.87
CA THR A 181 -6.20 -6.96 23.51
C THR A 181 -5.14 -6.49 22.52
N ASP A 182 -5.59 -5.83 21.45
CA ASP A 182 -5.17 -4.46 21.11
C ASP A 182 -3.68 -4.24 20.75
N SER A 183 -3.28 -4.45 19.47
CA SER A 183 -1.99 -3.96 18.93
C SER A 183 -1.84 -4.18 17.40
N SER A 184 -2.65 -3.55 16.56
CA SER A 184 -2.48 -3.68 15.09
C SER A 184 -1.71 -2.53 14.41
N CYS A 185 -1.11 -1.60 15.15
CA CYS A 185 -0.39 -0.45 14.56
C CYS A 185 1.10 -0.42 14.92
N LYS A 186 1.65 -1.59 15.26
CA LYS A 186 2.93 -1.72 15.94
C LYS A 186 3.78 -2.71 15.15
N PRO A 187 4.70 -2.26 14.28
CA PRO A 187 5.53 -3.17 13.48
C PRO A 187 6.29 -4.11 14.41
N GLU A 188 6.16 -5.41 14.16
CA GLU A 188 6.69 -6.47 14.99
C GLU A 188 8.20 -6.67 14.76
N PHE A 189 8.68 -6.35 13.56
CA PHE A 189 10.08 -6.50 13.18
C PHE A 189 10.68 -5.20 12.66
N VAL A 190 11.99 -5.04 12.84
CA VAL A 190 12.74 -3.86 12.43
C VAL A 190 14.12 -4.24 11.89
N ALA A 191 14.65 -3.46 10.95
CA ALA A 191 16.01 -3.62 10.45
C ALA A 191 16.68 -2.28 10.19
N SER A 192 18.01 -2.29 10.09
CA SER A 192 18.73 -1.16 9.53
C SER A 192 18.72 -1.21 8.00
N LYS A 193 18.50 -0.07 7.33
CA LYS A 193 18.68 0.11 5.88
C LYS A 193 20.05 -0.38 5.39
N LYS A 194 21.07 -0.32 6.26
CA LYS A 194 22.46 -0.70 5.97
C LYS A 194 22.80 -2.15 6.35
N SER A 195 21.84 -2.92 6.85
CA SER A 195 22.08 -4.27 7.34
C SER A 195 21.20 -5.30 6.64
N ARG A 196 21.75 -6.50 6.46
CA ARG A 196 21.01 -7.70 6.07
C ARG A 196 20.35 -8.40 7.26
N VAL A 197 20.35 -7.79 8.44
CA VAL A 197 19.79 -8.37 9.67
C VAL A 197 18.55 -7.61 10.09
N PHE A 198 17.46 -8.35 10.34
CA PHE A 198 16.27 -7.83 11.01
C PHE A 198 16.12 -8.41 12.41
N HIS A 199 15.37 -7.71 13.25
CA HIS A 199 15.20 -7.94 14.67
C HIS A 199 13.71 -7.90 15.00
N HIS A 200 13.28 -8.61 16.04
CA HIS A 200 12.01 -8.29 16.70
C HIS A 200 12.11 -6.87 17.27
N ARG A 201 11.03 -6.08 17.25
CA ARG A 201 11.04 -4.68 17.72
C ARG A 201 11.56 -4.56 19.15
N ASP A 202 11.21 -5.54 19.98
CA ASP A 202 11.58 -5.54 21.41
C ASP A 202 12.99 -6.14 21.65
N CYS A 203 13.77 -6.41 20.60
CA CYS A 203 15.14 -6.88 20.73
C CYS A 203 16.07 -5.76 21.21
N GLU A 204 16.89 -6.05 22.22
CA GLU A 204 17.81 -5.07 22.82
C GLU A 204 18.77 -4.42 21.82
N LEU A 205 19.13 -5.15 20.76
CA LEU A 205 20.03 -4.68 19.72
C LEU A 205 19.41 -3.57 18.84
N VAL A 206 18.09 -3.42 18.85
CA VAL A 206 17.38 -2.35 18.11
C VAL A 206 17.77 -0.97 18.62
N LYS A 207 18.08 -0.84 19.92
CA LYS A 207 18.49 0.44 20.54
C LYS A 207 19.75 1.05 19.92
N SER A 208 20.56 0.23 19.23
CA SER A 208 21.79 0.66 18.54
C SER A 208 21.58 1.13 17.10
N ILE A 209 20.35 1.01 16.56
CA ILE A 209 20.03 1.41 15.18
C ILE A 209 19.53 2.85 15.18
N SER A 210 20.25 3.72 14.46
CA SER A 210 19.81 5.11 14.27
C SER A 210 18.44 5.18 13.59
N GLN A 211 17.55 6.01 14.12
CA GLN A 211 16.15 6.13 13.69
C GLN A 211 15.98 6.39 12.18
N ARG A 212 16.87 7.20 11.57
CA ARG A 212 16.86 7.49 10.11
C ARG A 212 17.11 6.26 9.22
N ASN A 213 17.71 5.22 9.79
CA ASN A 213 18.05 3.98 9.12
C ASN A 213 17.08 2.84 9.45
N LEU A 214 16.00 3.08 10.21
CA LEU A 214 15.05 2.01 10.49
C LEU A 214 14.19 1.69 9.27
N LEU A 215 14.05 0.41 9.02
CA LEU A 215 13.02 -0.25 8.24
C LEU A 215 12.16 -1.03 9.22
N PHE A 216 10.87 -1.07 8.98
CA PHE A 216 9.90 -1.73 9.83
C PHE A 216 9.15 -2.76 8.99
N PHE A 217 8.83 -3.90 9.58
CA PHE A 217 8.07 -4.97 8.95
C PHE A 217 6.98 -5.44 9.92
N ASN A 218 5.82 -5.75 9.38
CA ASN A 218 4.66 -6.23 10.13
C ASN A 218 4.67 -7.74 10.31
N SER A 219 5.51 -8.45 9.57
CA SER A 219 5.66 -9.90 9.71
C SER A 219 7.10 -10.34 9.53
N TYR A 220 7.40 -11.52 10.08
CA TYR A 220 8.68 -12.19 9.89
C TYR A 220 8.93 -12.48 8.40
N GLU A 221 7.89 -12.86 7.67
CA GLU A 221 7.94 -13.19 6.25
C GLU A 221 8.34 -11.97 5.39
N GLU A 222 7.71 -10.82 5.61
CA GLU A 222 8.03 -9.55 4.95
C GLU A 222 9.50 -9.17 5.18
N ALA A 223 9.98 -9.31 6.41
CA ALA A 223 11.36 -9.06 6.75
C ALA A 223 12.33 -10.00 6.01
N THR A 224 11.98 -11.30 5.89
CA THR A 224 12.78 -12.26 5.14
C THR A 224 12.77 -12.03 3.62
N HIS A 225 11.61 -11.72 3.03
CA HIS A 225 11.45 -11.44 1.61
C HIS A 225 12.17 -10.15 1.18
N SER A 226 12.45 -9.25 2.12
CA SER A 226 13.34 -8.11 1.88
C SER A 226 14.82 -8.51 1.67
N GLY A 227 15.14 -9.81 1.68
CA GLY A 227 16.51 -10.35 1.55
C GLY A 227 17.31 -10.29 2.84
N ARG A 228 16.63 -10.17 3.99
CA ARG A 228 17.26 -10.05 5.32
C ARG A 228 17.10 -11.33 6.11
N ARG A 229 18.11 -11.65 6.91
CA ARG A 229 18.08 -12.77 7.84
C ARG A 229 17.72 -12.29 9.26
N PRO A 230 17.06 -13.12 10.08
CA PRO A 230 16.82 -12.78 11.47
C PRO A 230 18.12 -12.67 12.25
N CYS A 231 18.11 -11.79 13.25
CA CYS A 231 19.15 -11.68 14.26
C CYS A 231 19.33 -13.01 14.99
N LYS A 232 20.57 -13.33 15.40
CA LYS A 232 20.88 -14.58 16.12
C LYS A 232 20.02 -14.76 17.38
N VAL A 233 19.76 -13.67 18.10
CA VAL A 233 18.89 -13.67 19.31
C VAL A 233 17.42 -13.87 18.94
N CYS A 234 16.96 -13.24 17.86
CA CYS A 234 15.56 -13.32 17.41
C CYS A 234 15.22 -14.60 16.64
N ARG A 235 16.19 -15.45 16.31
CA ARG A 235 15.96 -16.73 15.61
C ARG A 235 15.18 -17.75 16.45
N GLY A 236 15.22 -17.64 17.78
CA GLY A 236 14.68 -18.64 18.71
C GLY A 236 13.29 -18.34 19.28
N THR A 237 12.61 -17.28 18.86
CA THR A 237 11.25 -16.98 19.33
C THR A 237 10.22 -17.88 18.64
N LYS A 238 9.01 -18.00 19.21
CA LYS A 238 7.95 -18.88 18.70
C LYS A 238 7.65 -18.61 17.21
N GLU A 239 7.80 -17.37 16.74
CA GLU A 239 7.63 -16.99 15.33
C GLU A 239 8.75 -17.54 14.43
N GLY A 240 10.01 -17.53 14.90
CA GLY A 240 11.16 -18.12 14.21
C GLY A 240 11.05 -19.65 14.06
N ALA A 241 10.49 -20.32 15.07
CA ALA A 241 10.24 -21.76 15.04
C ALA A 241 9.16 -22.16 14.01
N ILE A 242 8.11 -21.34 13.84
CA ILE A 242 7.04 -21.56 12.85
C ILE A 242 7.58 -21.34 11.42
N ALA A 243 8.38 -20.30 11.21
CA ALA A 243 9.01 -20.03 9.91
C ALA A 243 10.02 -21.13 9.50
N SER A 244 10.82 -21.64 10.44
CA SER A 244 11.78 -22.72 10.15
C SER A 244 11.13 -24.09 9.83
N LYS A 245 9.91 -24.36 10.31
CA LYS A 245 9.15 -25.57 9.97
C LYS A 245 8.54 -25.53 8.56
N ASN A 246 8.26 -24.33 8.05
CA ASN A 246 7.75 -24.15 6.67
C ASN A 246 8.87 -24.09 5.63
N ALA A 247 10.10 -23.73 6.02
CA ALA A 247 11.28 -23.69 5.14
C ALA A 247 11.84 -25.08 4.78
N THR A 248 11.50 -26.14 5.52
CA THR A 248 11.97 -27.52 5.25
C THR A 248 11.11 -28.30 4.26
N LYS A 249 10.09 -27.68 3.65
CA LYS A 249 9.28 -28.26 2.56
C LYS A 249 9.59 -27.58 1.22
N THR A 250 10.84 -27.64 0.79
CA THR A 250 11.22 -27.38 -0.60
C THR A 250 11.39 -28.73 -1.29
N PRO A 251 10.65 -29.06 -2.36
CA PRO A 251 11.00 -30.21 -3.20
C PRO A 251 12.31 -29.88 -3.94
N LYS A 252 13.20 -30.88 -4.01
CA LYS A 252 14.37 -30.87 -4.89
C LYS A 252 13.95 -30.78 -6.36
#